data_AF-A0A929L1P3-F1
#
_entry.id   AF-A0A929L1P3-F1
#
_cell.length_a   1.000
_cell.length_b   1.000
_cell.length_c   1.000
_cell.angle_alpha   90.00
_cell.angle_beta   90.00
_cell.angle_gamma   90.00
#
_symmetry.space_group_name_H-M   'P 1'
#
loop_
_entity.id
_entity.type
_entity.pdbx_description
1 polymer ?
#
loop_
_entity_poly.entity_id
_entity_poly.type
_entity_poly.pdbx_seq_one_letter_code
_entity_poly.pdbx_strand_id
1 'polypeptide(L)' 'MLAKFSVSNFKNFKEPIEFTLDQPGKFKYNSQCVSDGIVGKAILYGKNATGKSNLGHGAGILGHSMTEMKATGA' A
#
# COMPACT_ATOMS: atom_id res chain seq x y z
N MET A 1 -3.51 -9.52 11.58
CA MET A 1 -2.91 -8.77 10.44
C MET A 1 -4.01 -8.02 9.72
N LEU A 2 -3.70 -6.86 9.11
CA LEU A 2 -4.68 -6.08 8.36
C LEU A 2 -4.98 -6.81 7.04
N ALA A 3 -6.20 -7.30 6.83
CA ALA A 3 -6.59 -8.00 5.60
C ALA A 3 -7.14 -7.02 4.54
N LYS A 4 -7.99 -6.08 4.96
CA LYS A 4 -8.62 -5.09 4.08
C LYS A 4 -8.74 -3.75 4.80
N PHE A 5 -8.50 -2.68 4.08
CA PHE A 5 -8.66 -1.29 4.52
C PHE A 5 -9.45 -0.53 3.46
N SER A 6 -10.46 0.23 3.88
CA SER A 6 -11.17 1.13 2.99
C SER A 6 -11.42 2.46 3.69
N VAL A 7 -11.27 3.54 2.95
CA VAL A 7 -11.55 4.89 3.46
C VAL A 7 -12.15 5.75 2.35
N SER A 8 -13.08 6.61 2.74
CA SER A 8 -13.72 7.61 1.88
C SER A 8 -13.67 8.98 2.56
N ASN A 9 -13.69 10.04 1.75
CA ASN A 9 -13.66 11.43 2.22
C ASN A 9 -12.52 11.72 3.22
N PHE A 10 -11.33 11.16 2.97
CA PHE A 10 -10.17 11.29 3.85
C PHE A 10 -9.00 11.98 3.15
N LYS A 11 -8.68 13.20 3.59
CA LYS A 11 -7.62 14.06 3.05
C LYS A 11 -7.73 14.18 1.52
N ASN A 12 -6.82 13.53 0.79
CA ASN A 12 -6.74 13.60 -0.67
C ASN A 12 -7.66 12.57 -1.38
N PHE A 13 -8.30 11.67 -0.64
CA PHE A 13 -9.17 10.63 -1.19
C PHE A 13 -10.62 11.08 -1.07
N LYS A 14 -11.14 11.74 -2.12
CA LYS A 14 -12.56 12.11 -2.24
C LYS A 14 -13.40 10.88 -2.53
N GLU A 15 -12.97 10.11 -3.52
CA GLU A 15 -13.57 8.81 -3.85
C GLU A 15 -13.13 7.73 -2.87
N PRO A 16 -13.96 6.71 -2.63
CA PRO A 16 -13.59 5.56 -1.82
C PRO A 16 -12.36 4.86 -2.41
N ILE A 17 -11.39 4.59 -1.55
CA ILE A 17 -10.26 3.72 -1.87
C ILE A 17 -10.35 2.45 -1.05
N GLU A 18 -9.94 1.34 -1.66
CA GLU A 18 -9.87 0.03 -1.04
C GLU A 18 -8.48 -0.56 -1.24
N PHE A 19 -7.96 -1.16 -0.18
CA PHE A 19 -6.65 -1.81 -0.14
C PHE A 19 -6.80 -3.17 0.53
N THR A 20 -6.52 -4.24 -0.20
CA THR A 20 -6.60 -5.64 0.26
C THR A 20 -5.22 -6.30 0.26
N LEU A 21 -4.97 -7.12 1.27
CA LEU A 21 -3.70 -7.83 1.54
C LEU A 21 -3.89 -9.36 1.61
N ASP A 22 -5.14 -9.82 1.60
CA ASP A 22 -5.57 -11.22 1.56
C ASP A 22 -5.75 -11.76 0.13
N GLN A 23 -5.73 -10.88 -0.87
CA GLN A 23 -5.83 -11.22 -2.28
C GLN A 23 -4.56 -10.78 -3.02
N PRO A 24 -3.51 -11.61 -3.03
CA PRO A 24 -2.35 -11.33 -3.84
C PRO A 24 -2.78 -11.26 -5.32
N GLY A 25 -2.63 -10.10 -5.95
CA GLY A 25 -2.98 -9.88 -7.35
C GLY A 25 -2.06 -10.65 -8.31
N LYS A 26 -1.65 -10.01 -9.42
CA LYS A 26 -0.78 -10.66 -10.43
C LYS A 26 0.65 -10.97 -9.96
N PHE A 27 1.04 -10.52 -8.77
CA PHE A 27 2.38 -10.68 -8.24
C PHE A 27 2.43 -11.84 -7.25
N LYS A 28 3.35 -12.79 -7.47
CA LYS A 28 3.66 -13.82 -6.48
C LYS A 28 4.42 -13.17 -5.32
N TYR A 29 3.83 -13.19 -4.13
CA TYR A 29 4.51 -12.73 -2.92
C TYR A 29 5.48 -13.80 -2.45
N ASN A 30 6.60 -13.38 -1.85
CA ASN A 30 7.49 -14.30 -1.15
C ASN A 30 6.70 -14.93 0.01
N SER A 31 6.76 -16.26 0.15
CA SER A 31 6.09 -17.01 1.21
C SER A 31 6.50 -16.54 2.61
N GLN A 32 7.73 -16.01 2.76
CA GLN A 32 8.18 -15.41 4.02
C GLN A 32 7.47 -14.10 4.37
N CYS A 33 6.80 -13.47 3.41
CA CYS A 33 6.04 -12.23 3.58
C CYS A 33 4.53 -12.47 3.71
N VAL A 34 4.09 -13.72 3.62
CA VAL A 34 2.69 -14.13 3.73
C VAL A 34 2.54 -14.96 4.99
N SER A 35 1.58 -14.61 5.85
CA SER A 35 1.24 -15.38 7.05
C SER A 35 -0.27 -15.54 7.08
N ASP A 36 -0.74 -16.78 7.16
CA ASP A 36 -2.18 -17.13 7.10
C ASP A 36 -2.91 -16.56 5.88
N GLY A 37 -2.23 -16.51 4.73
CA GLY A 37 -2.77 -15.96 3.49
C GLY A 37 -2.82 -14.42 3.44
N ILE A 38 -2.35 -13.73 4.48
CA ILE A 38 -2.31 -12.26 4.56
C ILE A 38 -0.87 -11.78 4.34
N VAL A 39 -0.68 -10.79 3.48
CA VAL A 39 0.62 -10.17 3.25
C VAL A 39 1.00 -9.29 4.44
N GLY A 40 2.12 -9.59 5.10
CA GLY A 40 2.60 -8.86 6.28
C GLY A 40 3.50 -7.66 5.96
N LYS A 41 4.10 -7.62 4.76
CA LYS A 41 4.95 -6.52 4.31
C LYS A 41 4.61 -6.16 2.86
N ALA A 42 4.26 -4.89 2.63
CA ALA A 42 3.91 -4.37 1.31
C ALA A 42 4.60 -3.01 1.08
N ILE A 43 4.92 -2.71 -0.18
CA ILE A 43 5.51 -1.44 -0.60
C ILE A 43 4.48 -0.67 -1.41
N LEU A 44 4.14 0.54 -0.96
CA LEU A 44 3.25 1.44 -1.68
C LEU A 44 4.08 2.42 -2.53
N TYR A 45 4.01 2.26 -3.86
CA TYR A 45 4.77 3.06 -4.82
C TYR A 45 3.85 3.96 -5.66
N GLY A 46 4.42 5.05 -6.18
CA GLY A 46 3.72 5.96 -7.11
C GLY A 46 4.24 7.40 -7.04
N LYS A 47 3.75 8.23 -7.96
CA LYS A 47 4.14 9.64 -8.09
C LYS A 47 3.97 10.44 -6.80
N ASN A 48 4.71 11.53 -6.67
CA ASN A 48 4.55 12.45 -5.55
C ASN A 48 3.13 13.04 -5.49
N ALA A 49 2.71 13.42 -4.29
CA ALA A 49 1.39 13.99 -4.00
C ALA A 49 0.17 13.09 -4.30
N THR A 50 0.35 11.82 -4.65
CA THR A 50 -0.78 10.88 -4.89
C THR A 50 -1.47 10.37 -3.63
N GLY A 51 -1.06 10.82 -2.44
CA GLY A 51 -1.72 10.46 -1.18
C GLY A 51 -1.16 9.21 -0.48
N LYS A 52 -0.03 8.64 -0.92
CA LYS A 52 0.61 7.46 -0.29
C LYS A 52 0.78 7.58 1.23
N SER A 53 1.35 8.70 1.69
CA SER A 53 1.55 8.96 3.12
C SER A 53 0.22 9.17 3.86
N ASN A 54 -0.81 9.69 3.18
CA ASN A 54 -2.16 9.79 3.74
C ASN A 54 -2.82 8.42 3.88
N LEU A 55 -2.63 7.54 2.90
CA LEU A 55 -3.12 6.15 2.96
C LEU A 55 -2.47 5.39 4.12
N GLY A 56 -1.14 5.50 4.29
CA GLY A 56 -0.43 4.92 5.43
C GLY A 56 -0.96 5.42 6.78
N HIS A 57 -1.18 6.74 6.91
CA HIS A 57 -1.81 7.31 8.10
C HIS A 57 -3.23 6.79 8.34
N GLY A 58 -4.07 6.72 7.31
CA GLY A 58 -5.44 6.22 7.43
C GLY A 58 -5.48 4.76 7.86
N ALA A 59 -4.55 3.94 7.37
CA ALA A 59 -4.42 2.54 7.74
C ALA A 59 -3.74 2.30 9.10
N GLY A 60 -3.27 3.35 9.79
CA GLY A 60 -2.56 3.23 11.06
C GLY A 60 -1.17 2.61 10.95
N ILE A 61 -0.56 2.66 9.76
CA ILE A 61 0.78 2.12 9.49
C ILE A 61 1.78 3.26 9.61
N LEU A 62 2.84 3.11 10.42
CA LEU A 62 4.00 4.02 10.44
C LEU A 62 4.64 4.03 9.04
N GLY A 63 4.23 5.01 8.25
CA GLY A 63 4.42 5.01 6.80
C GLY A 63 5.81 5.49 6.39
N HIS A 64 6.74 4.57 6.15
CA HIS A 64 7.88 4.85 5.29
C HIS A 64 7.44 4.68 3.83
N SER A 65 6.94 5.77 3.21
CA SER A 65 6.60 5.77 1.79
C SER A 65 7.86 6.01 0.94
N MET A 66 8.22 5.07 0.07
CA MET A 66 9.26 5.29 -0.92
C MET A 66 8.71 6.12 -2.09
N THR A 67 9.39 7.22 -2.38
CA THR A 67 9.16 8.03 -3.58
C THR A 67 9.90 7.39 -4.75
N GLU A 68 9.37 7.51 -5.98
CA GLU A 68 10.08 7.10 -7.20
C GLU A 68 11.54 7.56 -7.17
N MET A 69 12.47 6.61 -7.10
CA MET A 69 13.82 6.81 -7.59
C MET A 69 13.73 6.58 -9.09
N LYS A 70 14.03 7.59 -9.92
CA LYS A 70 14.24 7.38 -11.35
C LYS A 70 15.25 6.25 -11.46
N ALA A 71 14.86 5.11 -12.03
CA ALA A 71 15.85 4.21 -12.59
C ALA A 71 16.49 5.00 -13.74
N THR A 72 17.63 5.63 -13.48
CA THR A 72 18.59 5.92 -14.54
C THR A 72 19.03 4.55 -15.05
N GLY A 73 18.28 4.04 -16.03
CA GLY A 73 18.73 2.94 -16.86
C GLY A 73 19.88 3.43 -17.73
N ALA A 74 20.92 2.59 -17.76
CA ALA A 74 21.98 2.43 -18.77
C ALA A 74 22.65 3.71 -19.31
#